data_AF-A0A3M2U540-F1
#
_entry.id   AF-A0A3M2U540-F1
#
_cell.length_a   1.000
_cell.length_b   1.000
_cell.length_c   1.000
_cell.angle_alpha   90.00
_cell.angle_beta   90.00
_cell.angle_gamma   90.00
#
_symmetry.space_group_name_H-M   'P 1'
#
loop_
_entity.id
_entity.type
_entity.pdbx_description
1 polymer ?
#
loop_
_entity_poly.entity_id
_entity_poly.type
_entity_poly.pdbx_seq_one_letter_code
_entity_poly.pdbx_strand_id
1 'polypeptide(L)' 'MRVLLIFLLLCAGGVLAVWRGWVDVPARWNPWAPLDVRAEPNFLTSYKLSRLRDDPALCDQVLSTSGLRFSRQADSAP' A
#
# COMPACT_ATOMS: atom_id res chain seq x y z
N MET A 1 -19.17 -19.23 -18.77
CA MET A 1 -18.19 -18.28 -19.36
C MET A 1 -18.62 -16.81 -19.27
N ARG A 2 -19.79 -16.43 -19.78
CA ARG A 2 -20.23 -15.01 -19.82
C ARG A 2 -20.31 -14.33 -18.46
N VAL A 3 -20.91 -14.99 -17.47
CA VAL A 3 -21.03 -14.46 -16.10
C VAL A 3 -19.64 -14.28 -15.46
N LEU A 4 -18.73 -15.23 -15.67
CA LEU A 4 -17.35 -15.14 -15.20
C LEU A 4 -16.63 -13.94 -15.83
N LEU A 5 -16.78 -13.72 -17.13
CA LEU A 5 -16.19 -12.57 -17.82
C LEU A 5 -16.74 -11.24 -17.29
N ILE A 6 -18.04 -11.14 -17.08
CA ILE A 6 -18.67 -9.94 -16.50
C ILE A 6 -18.13 -9.70 -15.08
N PHE A 7 -18.04 -10.74 -14.26
CA PHE A 7 -17.49 -10.64 -12.91
C PHE A 7 -16.03 -10.16 -12.91
N LEU A 8 -15.19 -10.72 -13.79
CA LEU A 8 -13.78 -10.30 -13.94
C LEU A 8 -13.67 -8.83 -14.37
N LEU A 9 -14.51 -8.38 -15.31
CA LEU A 9 -14.55 -6.99 -15.73
C LEU A 9 -14.95 -6.04 -14.60
N LEU A 10 -15.93 -6.43 -13.78
CA LEU A 10 -16.34 -5.64 -12.61
C LEU A 10 -15.21 -5.55 -11.58
N CYS A 11 -14.53 -6.66 -11.28
CA CYS A 11 -13.38 -6.67 -10.38
C CYS A 11 -12.23 -5.80 -10.91
N ALA A 12 -11.90 -5.93 -12.20
CA ALA A 12 -10.86 -5.12 -12.84
C ALA A 12 -11.21 -3.62 -12.83
N GLY A 13 -12.48 -3.28 -13.11
CA GLY A 13 -12.98 -1.91 -13.02
C GLY A 13 -12.89 -1.35 -11.60
N GLY A 14 -13.26 -2.13 -10.59
CA GLY A 14 -13.14 -1.74 -9.18
C GLY A 14 -11.68 -1.50 -8.76
N VAL A 15 -10.78 -2.42 -9.12
CA VAL A 15 -9.33 -2.26 -8.88
C VAL A 15 -8.80 -1.00 -9.56
N LEU A 16 -9.15 -0.77 -10.82
CA LEU A 16 -8.72 0.41 -11.56
C LEU A 16 -9.24 1.70 -10.93
N ALA A 17 -10.49 1.72 -10.49
CA ALA A 17 -11.09 2.88 -9.85
C ALA A 17 -10.40 3.24 -8.52
N VAL A 18 -10.04 2.24 -7.72
CA VAL A 18 -9.28 2.44 -6.46
C VAL A 18 -7.85 2.88 -6.76
N TRP A 19 -7.17 2.24 -7.72
CA TRP A 19 -5.81 2.59 -8.11
C TRP A 19 -5.71 4.01 -8.66
N ARG A 20 -6.70 4.44 -9.45
CA ARG A 20 -6.75 5.78 -10.06
C ARG A 20 -7.20 6.88 -9.09
N GLY A 21 -7.74 6.50 -7.92
CA GLY A 21 -8.26 7.41 -6.91
C GLY A 21 -9.66 7.97 -7.23
N TRP A 22 -10.44 7.28 -8.07
CA TRP A 22 -11.83 7.68 -8.38
C TRP A 22 -12.80 7.32 -7.27
N VAL A 23 -12.46 6.31 -6.46
CA VAL A 23 -13.22 5.91 -5.28
C VAL A 23 -12.45 6.33 -4.05
N ASP A 24 -13.10 7.06 -3.16
CA ASP A 24 -12.54 7.41 -1.87
C ASP A 24 -12.59 6.19 -0.94
N VAL A 25 -11.46 5.50 -0.85
CA VAL A 25 -11.25 4.37 0.05
C VAL A 25 -10.29 4.83 1.14
N PRO A 26 -10.63 4.67 2.43
CA PRO A 26 -9.72 5.00 3.52
C PRO A 26 -8.34 4.37 3.30
N ALA A 27 -7.28 5.16 3.47
CA ALA A 27 -5.91 4.73 3.13
C ALA A 27 -5.50 3.41 3.81
N ARG A 28 -6.03 3.11 5.01
CA ARG A 28 -5.84 1.83 5.72
C ARG A 28 -6.27 0.61 4.90
N TRP A 29 -7.27 0.75 4.02
CA TRP A 29 -7.84 -0.29 3.18
C TRP A 29 -7.40 -0.22 1.72
N ASN A 30 -6.75 0.86 1.30
CA ASN A 30 -6.19 0.96 -0.04
C ASN A 30 -4.80 0.26 -0.07
N PRO A 31 -4.63 -0.83 -0.85
CA PRO A 31 -3.38 -1.58 -0.90
C PRO A 31 -2.27 -0.85 -1.65
N TRP A 32 -2.57 0.19 -2.45
CA TRP A 32 -1.58 1.04 -3.13
C TRP A 32 -1.22 2.29 -2.34
N ALA A 33 -2.03 2.68 -1.35
CA ALA A 33 -1.70 3.81 -0.49
C ALA A 33 -0.43 3.54 0.35
N PRO A 34 0.36 4.58 0.67
CA PRO A 34 1.46 4.47 1.64
C PRO A 34 0.99 3.93 3.00
N LEU A 35 1.91 3.32 3.75
CA LEU A 35 1.63 2.86 5.10
C LEU A 35 1.59 4.08 6.05
N ASP A 36 0.51 4.23 6.82
CA ASP A 36 0.52 5.10 8.01
C ASP A 36 0.88 4.23 9.22
N VAL A 37 2.07 4.42 9.77
CA VAL A 37 2.56 3.67 10.94
C VAL A 37 1.80 3.99 12.23
N ARG A 38 0.98 5.04 12.25
CA ARG A 38 0.13 5.40 13.40
C ARG A 38 -1.24 4.74 13.32
N ALA A 39 -1.60 4.15 12.18
CA ALA A 39 -2.89 3.49 12.01
C ALA A 39 -2.92 2.14 12.75
N GLU A 40 -4.11 1.76 13.23
CA GLU A 40 -4.33 0.44 13.81
C GLU A 40 -3.93 -0.67 12.82
N PRO A 41 -3.06 -1.62 13.23
CA PRO A 41 -2.67 -2.74 12.38
C PRO A 41 -3.88 -3.53 11.89
N ASN A 42 -3.82 -3.95 10.63
CA ASN A 42 -4.82 -4.80 10.01
C ASN A 42 -4.15 -5.82 9.07
N PHE A 43 -4.94 -6.65 8.39
CA PHE A 43 -4.41 -7.71 7.52
C PHE A 43 -3.59 -7.18 6.33
N LEU A 44 -3.74 -5.92 5.90
CA LEU A 44 -2.91 -5.30 4.86
C LEU A 44 -1.59 -4.75 5.41
N THR A 45 -1.45 -4.58 6.72
CA THR A 45 -0.25 -3.95 7.31
C THR A 45 1.01 -4.76 6.99
N SER A 46 0.97 -6.09 7.11
CA SER A 46 2.09 -6.97 6.78
C SER A 46 2.45 -6.93 5.29
N TYR A 47 1.45 -6.88 4.41
CA TYR A 47 1.67 -6.68 2.97
C TYR A 47 2.29 -5.31 2.65
N LYS A 48 1.81 -4.24 3.28
CA LYS A 48 2.37 -2.90 3.10
C LYS A 48 3.81 -2.82 3.59
N LEU A 49 4.11 -3.43 4.74
CA LEU A 49 5.47 -3.53 5.28
C LEU A 49 6.40 -4.32 4.35
N SER A 50 5.96 -5.44 3.77
CA SER A 50 6.80 -6.16 2.81
C SER A 50 7.13 -5.31 1.59
N ARG A 51 6.18 -4.48 1.12
CA ARG A 51 6.42 -3.56 0.00
C ARG A 51 7.49 -2.51 0.28
N LEU A 52 7.65 -2.08 1.54
CA LEU A 52 8.68 -1.11 1.93
C LEU A 52 10.10 -1.69 1.84
N ARG A 53 10.24 -3.01 1.98
CA ARG A 53 11.54 -3.68 1.94
C ARG A 53 12.19 -3.62 0.55
N ASP A 54 11.38 -3.67 -0.49
CA ASP A 54 11.84 -3.70 -1.89
C ASP A 54 11.84 -2.29 -2.53
N ASP A 55 11.42 -1.25 -1.80
CA ASP A 55 11.30 0.13 -2.29
C ASP A 55 11.84 1.14 -1.25
N PRO A 56 13.13 1.52 -1.35
CA PRO A 56 13.75 2.47 -0.45
C PRO A 56 13.10 3.87 -0.48
N ALA A 57 12.60 4.30 -1.63
CA ALA A 57 11.97 5.61 -1.77
C ALA A 57 10.61 5.65 -1.05
N LEU A 58 9.83 4.58 -1.17
CA LEU A 58 8.58 4.43 -0.43
C LEU A 58 8.81 4.33 1.09
N CYS A 59 9.88 3.66 1.52
CA CYS A 59 10.28 3.61 2.94
C CYS A 59 10.54 5.02 3.49
N ASP A 60 11.34 5.84 2.77
CA ASP A 60 11.63 7.22 3.17
C ASP A 60 10.36 8.10 3.20
N GLN A 61 9.44 7.91 2.23
CA GLN A 61 8.15 8.60 2.21
C GLN A 61 7.30 8.27 3.45
N VAL A 62 7.20 7.00 3.83
CA VAL A 62 6.45 6.58 5.02
C VAL A 62 7.09 7.12 6.29
N LEU A 63 8.41 7.03 6.42
CA LEU A 63 9.13 7.51 7.60
C LEU A 63 9.04 9.04 7.75
N SER A 64 9.17 9.79 6.66
CA SER A 64 9.09 11.27 6.69
C SER A 64 7.73 11.79 7.15
N THR A 65 6.64 11.03 6.91
CA THR A 65 5.27 11.39 7.32
C THR A 65 4.84 10.77 8.66
N SER A 66 5.67 9.89 9.23
CA SER A 66 5.34 9.13 10.45
C SER A 66 5.37 9.94 11.76
N GLY A 67 6.14 11.02 11.80
CA GLY A 67 6.48 11.73 13.04
C GLY A 67 7.49 11.00 13.94
N LEU A 68 8.02 9.84 13.51
CA LEU A 68 9.07 9.13 14.22
C LEU A 68 10.42 9.82 14.01
N ARG A 69 11.32 9.70 15.00
CA ARG A 69 12.73 10.02 14.80
C ARG A 69 13.39 8.82 14.12
N PHE A 70 13.93 9.03 12.92
CA PHE A 70 14.61 7.98 12.16
C PHE A 70 15.94 8.49 11.61
N SER A 71 16.84 7.55 11.30
CA SER A 71 18.10 7.82 10.59
C SER A 71 18.20 6.83 9.44
N ARG A 72 18.78 7.26 8.32
CA ARG A 72 19.06 6.35 7.20
C ARG A 72 20.17 5.38 7.62
N GLN A 73 19.91 4.10 7.42
CA GLN A 73 20.85 3.01 7.68
C GLN A 73 21.32 2.45 6.34
N ALA A 74 22.61 2.09 6.26
CA ALA A 74 23.13 1.37 5.12
C ALA A 74 22.66 -0.08 5.16
N ASP A 75 22.50 -0.70 4.00
CA ASP A 75 22.19 -2.13 3.93
C ASP A 75 23.33 -2.94 4.55
N SER A 76 22.97 -3.96 5.32
CA SER A 76 23.94 -4.91 5.88
C SER A 76 24.69 -5.61 4.74
N ALA A 77 26.00 -5.75 4.89
CA ALA A 77 26.78 -6.60 3.99
C ALA A 77 26.21 -8.04 4.01
N PRO A 78 26.17 -8.74 2.87
CA PRO A 78 25.63 -10.09 2.76
C PRO A 78 26.38 -11.13 3.60
#